data_AF-A0A229SYN5-F1
#
_entry.id   AF-A0A229SYN5-F1
#
_cell.length_a   1.000
_cell.length_b   1.000
_cell.length_c   1.000
_cell.angle_alpha   90.00
_cell.angle_beta   90.00
_cell.angle_gamma   90.00
#
_symmetry.space_group_name_H-M   'P 1'
#
loop_
_entity.id
_entity.type
_entity.pdbx_description
1 polymer ?
#
loop_
_entity_poly.entity_id
_entity_poly.type
_entity_poly.pdbx_seq_one_letter_code
_entity_poly.pdbx_strand_id
1 'polypeptide(L)'
;MHRYEPRDDLAFRLLRSGPVTLFWRARLAAEAAEWLDEHGYQVIPLAAREWTSDDDMHTAVAAALDFPAYYGRNLDALNDCLRDVVSHDYGWSPDSAGLAIVFTGYDAYATRSPRSAQIVLDILADHSRVAMLFGRPLVVLVQSDDPDIRFEPVGASAVHWNEAEWADAGRRPGKA
;
A
#
# COMPACT_ATOMS: atom_id res chain seq x y z
N MET A 1 10.29 28.88 -18.79
CA MET A 1 10.51 28.20 -17.50
C MET A 1 9.15 28.05 -16.85
N HIS A 2 8.47 26.94 -17.12
CA HIS A 2 7.17 26.65 -16.51
C HIS A 2 7.43 26.28 -15.04
N ARG A 3 6.78 26.97 -14.10
CA ARG A 3 6.96 26.73 -12.67
C ARG A 3 6.30 25.38 -12.37
N TYR A 4 7.10 24.40 -11.92
CA TYR A 4 6.57 23.13 -11.42
C TYR A 4 5.58 23.43 -10.29
N GLU A 5 4.30 23.16 -10.52
CA GLU A 5 3.28 23.21 -9.47
C GLU A 5 3.07 21.79 -8.95
N PRO A 6 3.33 21.51 -7.66
CA PRO A 6 3.15 20.19 -7.06
C PRO A 6 1.73 19.61 -7.18
N ARG A 7 0.74 20.41 -7.61
CA ARG A 7 -0.66 20.00 -7.77
C ARG A 7 -0.94 19.29 -9.10
N ASP A 8 -0.10 19.48 -10.10
CA ASP A 8 -0.22 18.81 -11.41
C ASP A 8 0.46 17.43 -11.41
N ASP A 9 1.37 17.21 -10.47
CA ASP A 9 2.04 15.94 -10.19
C ASP A 9 1.01 14.82 -9.91
N LEU A 10 1.10 13.72 -10.67
CA LEU A 10 0.16 12.62 -10.54
C LEU A 10 0.29 11.92 -9.17
N ALA A 11 1.51 11.72 -8.68
CA ALA A 11 1.71 11.07 -7.38
C ALA A 11 1.10 11.89 -6.25
N PHE A 12 1.24 13.22 -6.26
CA PHE A 12 0.54 14.10 -5.33
C PHE A 12 -0.97 13.92 -5.41
N ARG A 13 -1.55 13.89 -6.62
CA ARG A 13 -3.00 13.72 -6.81
C ARG A 13 -3.51 12.38 -6.32
N LEU A 14 -2.74 11.30 -6.52
CA LEU A 14 -3.05 9.96 -6.03
C LEU A 14 -3.03 9.94 -4.49
N LEU A 15 -1.95 10.42 -3.88
CA LEU A 15 -1.75 10.36 -2.41
C LEU A 15 -2.66 11.30 -1.63
N ARG A 16 -3.14 12.40 -2.23
CA ARG A 16 -3.97 13.41 -1.55
C ARG A 16 -5.22 12.82 -0.89
N SER A 17 -5.81 11.78 -1.48
CA SER A 17 -7.04 11.14 -0.98
C SER A 17 -6.76 9.88 -0.13
N GLY A 18 -5.49 9.52 0.03
CA GLY A 18 -5.06 8.24 0.60
C GLY A 18 -4.11 7.51 -0.37
N PRO A 19 -3.37 6.50 0.10
CA PRO A 19 -2.35 5.85 -0.71
C PRO A 19 -2.91 4.84 -1.71
N VAL A 20 -4.16 4.41 -1.55
CA VAL A 20 -4.83 3.42 -2.40
C VAL A 20 -5.83 4.13 -3.32
N THR A 21 -5.64 3.99 -4.63
CA THR A 21 -6.53 4.54 -5.65
C THR A 21 -7.14 3.44 -6.51
N LEU A 22 -8.47 3.43 -6.63
CA LEU A 22 -9.20 2.50 -7.50
C LEU A 22 -9.24 2.96 -8.95
N PHE A 23 -9.08 2.00 -9.86
CA PHE A 23 -9.23 2.17 -11.30
C PHE A 23 -10.16 1.11 -11.84
N TRP A 24 -11.21 1.51 -12.56
CA TRP A 24 -12.02 0.57 -13.34
C TRP A 24 -11.36 0.28 -14.69
N ARG A 25 -10.86 1.32 -15.37
CA ARG A 25 -10.27 1.21 -16.70
C ARG A 25 -8.80 0.78 -16.61
N ALA A 26 -8.49 -0.43 -17.03
CA ALA A 26 -7.11 -0.96 -17.08
C ALA A 26 -6.11 -0.04 -17.76
N ARG A 27 -6.51 0.59 -18.88
CA ARG A 27 -5.68 1.58 -19.57
C ARG A 27 -5.25 2.75 -18.67
N LEU A 28 -6.16 3.27 -17.83
CA LEU A 28 -5.84 4.41 -16.97
C LEU A 28 -4.92 4.01 -15.81
N ALA A 29 -5.06 2.79 -15.29
CA ALA A 29 -4.12 2.25 -14.30
C ALA A 29 -2.71 2.08 -14.90
N ALA A 30 -2.64 1.57 -16.13
CA ALA A 30 -1.37 1.42 -16.86
C ALA A 30 -0.72 2.79 -17.15
N GLU A 31 -1.47 3.77 -17.67
CA GLU A 31 -0.95 5.13 -17.90
C GLU A 31 -0.45 5.78 -16.60
N ALA A 32 -1.10 5.52 -15.45
CA ALA A 32 -0.64 6.01 -14.15
C ALA A 32 0.63 5.30 -13.67
N ALA A 33 0.75 3.99 -13.89
CA ALA A 33 1.93 3.22 -13.56
C ALA A 33 3.14 3.64 -14.42
N GLU A 34 2.94 3.81 -15.72
CA GLU A 34 3.97 4.30 -16.66
C GLU A 34 4.46 5.69 -16.25
N TRP A 35 3.55 6.60 -15.91
CA TRP A 35 3.94 7.92 -15.41
C TRP A 35 4.78 7.82 -14.13
N LEU A 36 4.42 6.95 -13.18
CA LEU A 36 5.19 6.76 -11.94
C LEU A 36 6.60 6.23 -12.23
N ASP A 37 6.74 5.26 -13.13
CA ASP A 37 8.02 4.73 -13.59
C ASP A 37 8.90 5.82 -14.22
N GLU A 38 8.34 6.61 -15.14
CA GLU A 38 9.02 7.75 -15.78
C GLU A 38 9.47 8.82 -14.78
N HIS A 39 8.81 8.92 -13.62
CA HIS A 39 9.13 9.85 -12.53
C HIS A 39 9.97 9.20 -11.42
N GLY A 40 10.57 8.03 -11.70
CA GLY A 40 11.58 7.39 -10.87
C GLY A 40 11.02 6.53 -9.73
N TYR A 41 9.73 6.21 -9.73
CA TYR A 41 9.18 5.23 -8.80
C TYR A 41 9.60 3.83 -9.23
N GLN A 42 9.89 2.96 -8.26
CA GLN A 42 9.96 1.54 -8.51
C GLN A 42 8.53 1.00 -8.65
N VAL A 43 8.17 0.49 -9.83
CA VAL A 43 6.82 -0.05 -10.09
C VAL A 43 6.81 -1.57 -9.98
N ILE A 44 5.91 -2.09 -9.14
CA ILE A 44 5.72 -3.53 -8.89
C ILE A 44 4.33 -3.96 -9.36
N PRO A 45 4.22 -4.61 -10.53
CA PRO A 45 2.96 -5.12 -11.04
C PRO A 45 2.59 -6.46 -10.40
N LEU A 46 1.32 -6.62 -10.04
CA LEU A 46 0.76 -7.82 -9.43
C LEU A 46 -0.56 -8.21 -10.12
N ALA A 47 -0.57 -9.34 -10.80
CA ALA A 47 -1.74 -9.85 -11.54
C ALA A 47 -2.74 -10.56 -10.64
N ALA A 48 -3.47 -9.79 -9.82
CA ALA A 48 -4.41 -10.31 -8.82
C ALA A 48 -5.55 -11.17 -9.42
N ARG A 49 -5.89 -10.96 -10.70
CA ARG A 49 -6.82 -11.84 -11.44
C ARG A 49 -6.45 -13.32 -11.40
N GLU A 50 -5.15 -13.63 -11.28
CA GLU A 50 -4.62 -14.99 -11.34
C GLU A 50 -4.64 -15.70 -9.97
N TRP A 51 -4.88 -14.98 -8.87
CA TRP A 51 -4.83 -15.55 -7.54
C TRP A 51 -6.10 -16.31 -7.20
N THR A 52 -6.00 -17.63 -7.13
CA THR A 52 -7.12 -18.51 -6.78
C THR A 52 -7.26 -18.71 -5.27
N SER A 53 -6.23 -18.33 -4.50
CA SER A 53 -6.17 -18.46 -3.05
C SER A 53 -5.33 -17.34 -2.40
N ASP A 54 -5.38 -17.24 -1.08
CA ASP A 54 -4.48 -16.34 -0.32
C ASP A 54 -3.01 -16.78 -0.44
N ASP A 55 -2.70 -18.08 -0.65
CA ASP A 55 -1.32 -18.54 -0.87
C ASP A 55 -0.77 -18.06 -2.22
N ASP A 56 -1.60 -17.97 -3.26
CA ASP A 56 -1.19 -17.40 -4.55
C ASP A 56 -0.84 -15.91 -4.40
N MET A 57 -1.64 -15.16 -3.65
CA MET A 57 -1.38 -13.76 -3.32
C MET A 57 -0.06 -13.62 -2.56
N HIS A 58 0.11 -14.39 -1.48
CA HIS A 58 1.33 -14.38 -0.68
C HIS A 58 2.57 -14.73 -1.50
N THR A 59 2.48 -15.74 -2.37
CA THR A 59 3.58 -16.16 -3.25
C THR A 59 3.93 -15.07 -4.25
N ALA A 60 2.93 -14.44 -4.88
CA ALA A 60 3.15 -13.38 -5.86
C ALA A 60 3.78 -12.13 -5.22
N VAL A 61 3.25 -11.69 -4.07
CA VAL A 61 3.78 -10.53 -3.33
C VAL A 61 5.20 -10.80 -2.85
N ALA A 62 5.44 -11.97 -2.24
CA ALA A 62 6.76 -12.34 -1.74
C ALA A 62 7.81 -12.37 -2.86
N ALA A 63 7.48 -12.94 -4.02
CA ALA A 63 8.38 -12.97 -5.16
C ALA A 63 8.65 -11.56 -5.71
N ALA A 64 7.62 -10.72 -5.81
CA ALA A 64 7.72 -9.39 -6.40
C ALA A 64 8.47 -8.39 -5.52
N LEU A 65 8.42 -8.56 -4.21
CA LEU A 65 9.09 -7.72 -3.22
C LEU A 65 10.31 -8.38 -2.58
N ASP A 66 10.82 -9.47 -3.17
CA ASP A 66 12.02 -10.18 -2.70
C ASP A 66 11.98 -10.53 -1.20
N PHE A 67 10.83 -11.01 -0.73
CA PHE A 67 10.67 -11.41 0.67
C PHE A 67 11.60 -12.59 1.02
N PRO A 68 12.06 -12.67 2.28
CA PRO A 68 12.97 -13.71 2.71
C PRO A 68 12.32 -15.10 2.68
N ALA A 69 13.16 -16.15 2.55
CA ALA A 69 12.70 -17.54 2.48
C ALA A 69 11.92 -18.02 3.73
N TYR A 70 12.06 -17.33 4.86
CA TYR A 70 11.31 -17.61 6.10
C TYR A 70 9.93 -16.94 6.16
N TYR A 71 9.48 -16.29 5.08
CA TYR A 71 8.19 -15.64 5.02
C TYR A 71 7.04 -16.59 5.37
N GLY A 72 6.26 -16.24 6.40
CA GLY A 72 5.24 -17.09 7.02
C GLY A 72 3.92 -17.23 6.26
N ARG A 73 3.76 -16.56 5.11
CA ARG A 73 2.59 -16.64 4.20
C ARG A 73 1.23 -16.48 4.90
N ASN A 74 1.14 -15.49 5.77
CA ASN A 74 -0.11 -15.04 6.37
C ASN A 74 -0.08 -13.50 6.45
N LEU A 75 -1.21 -12.89 6.81
CA LEU A 75 -1.36 -11.43 6.80
C LEU A 75 -0.49 -10.73 7.86
N ASP A 76 -0.22 -11.37 9.00
CA ASP A 76 0.70 -10.83 10.02
C ASP A 76 2.14 -10.84 9.48
N ALA A 77 2.56 -11.95 8.87
CA ALA A 77 3.87 -12.04 8.23
C ALA A 77 4.01 -11.07 7.05
N LEU A 78 2.93 -10.81 6.28
CA LEU A 78 2.92 -9.80 5.22
C LEU A 78 3.18 -8.41 5.82
N ASN A 79 2.49 -8.08 6.91
CA ASN A 79 2.67 -6.82 7.61
C ASN A 79 4.10 -6.65 8.15
N ASP A 80 4.68 -7.72 8.71
CA ASP A 80 6.06 -7.69 9.21
C ASP A 80 7.06 -7.50 8.05
N CYS A 81 6.96 -8.27 6.96
CA CYS A 81 7.87 -8.12 5.83
C CYS A 81 7.76 -6.76 5.14
N LEU A 82 6.56 -6.18 5.05
CA LEU A 82 6.41 -4.83 4.47
C LEU A 82 7.08 -3.74 5.33
N ARG A 83 7.23 -3.96 6.64
CA ARG A 83 8.00 -3.05 7.50
C ARG A 83 9.47 -2.99 7.07
N ASP A 84 10.05 -4.15 6.77
CA ASP A 84 11.45 -4.26 6.33
C ASP A 84 11.61 -3.67 4.92
N VAL A 85 10.63 -3.88 4.03
CA VAL A 85 10.59 -3.25 2.70
C VAL A 85 10.60 -1.72 2.80
N VAL A 86 9.75 -1.14 3.66
CA VAL A 86 9.72 0.32 3.90
C VAL A 86 11.02 0.81 4.53
N SER A 87 11.71 -0.05 5.28
CA SER A 87 13.03 0.25 5.86
C SER A 87 14.18 0.09 4.85
N HIS A 88 13.88 -0.30 3.60
CA HIS A 88 14.83 -0.58 2.52
C HIS A 88 15.79 -1.74 2.79
N ASP A 89 15.38 -2.72 3.62
CA ASP A 89 16.19 -3.92 3.86
C ASP A 89 16.19 -4.84 2.61
N TYR A 90 15.07 -4.91 1.88
CA TYR A 90 14.92 -5.62 0.61
C TYR A 90 13.69 -5.10 -0.17
N GLY A 91 13.51 -5.57 -1.40
CA GLY A 91 12.27 -5.36 -2.17
C GLY A 91 11.98 -3.95 -2.67
N TRP A 92 12.66 -2.92 -2.15
CA TRP A 92 12.49 -1.53 -2.54
C TRP A 92 13.83 -0.79 -2.56
N SER A 93 14.26 -0.41 -3.77
CA SER A 93 15.50 0.34 -3.98
C SER A 93 15.48 1.72 -3.27
N PRO A 94 16.50 2.05 -2.46
CA PRO A 94 16.63 3.36 -1.82
C PRO A 94 16.98 4.47 -2.81
N ASP A 95 17.28 4.17 -4.07
CA ASP A 95 17.53 5.20 -5.10
C ASP A 95 16.26 5.65 -5.82
N SER A 96 15.14 4.94 -5.62
CA SER A 96 13.85 5.29 -6.23
C SER A 96 13.21 6.52 -5.57
N ALA A 97 12.44 7.29 -6.34
CA ALA A 97 11.65 8.41 -5.85
C ALA A 97 10.50 7.95 -4.94
N GLY A 98 10.05 6.70 -5.09
CA GLY A 98 8.97 6.08 -4.33
C GLY A 98 8.75 4.62 -4.78
N LEU A 99 7.79 3.94 -4.17
CA LEU A 99 7.33 2.60 -4.56
C LEU A 99 5.90 2.70 -5.07
N ALA A 100 5.59 2.02 -6.16
CA ALA A 100 4.24 1.89 -6.68
C ALA A 100 3.86 0.41 -6.77
N ILE A 101 2.86 -0.02 -6.01
CA ILE A 101 2.28 -1.37 -6.13
C ILE A 101 1.04 -1.29 -7.03
N VAL A 102 0.99 -2.10 -8.07
CA VAL A 102 -0.07 -2.05 -9.09
C VAL A 102 -0.78 -3.39 -9.17
N PHE A 103 -1.98 -3.48 -8.62
CA PHE A 103 -2.83 -4.67 -8.74
C PHE A 103 -3.71 -4.61 -9.99
N THR A 104 -3.83 -5.70 -10.74
CA THR A 104 -4.76 -5.82 -11.88
C THR A 104 -5.78 -6.95 -11.69
N GLY A 105 -7.05 -6.68 -12.01
CA GLY A 105 -8.19 -7.57 -11.78
C GLY A 105 -8.37 -7.95 -10.31
N TYR A 106 -8.25 -6.97 -9.41
CA TYR A 106 -8.29 -7.18 -7.96
C TYR A 106 -9.67 -7.63 -7.46
N ASP A 107 -10.75 -7.35 -8.21
CA ASP A 107 -12.10 -7.87 -7.95
C ASP A 107 -12.16 -9.40 -7.90
N ALA A 108 -11.37 -10.07 -8.72
CA ALA A 108 -11.34 -11.53 -8.73
C ALA A 108 -10.84 -12.07 -7.38
N TYR A 109 -9.78 -11.45 -6.83
CA TYR A 109 -9.27 -11.77 -5.50
C TYR A 109 -10.24 -11.34 -4.39
N ALA A 110 -10.75 -10.11 -4.46
CA ALA A 110 -11.69 -9.55 -3.48
C ALA A 110 -13.00 -10.35 -3.41
N THR A 111 -13.47 -10.92 -4.52
CA THR A 111 -14.65 -11.80 -4.52
C THR A 111 -14.40 -13.10 -3.79
N ARG A 112 -13.20 -13.68 -3.92
CA ARG A 112 -12.83 -14.97 -3.32
C ARG A 112 -12.47 -14.86 -1.85
N SER A 113 -11.69 -13.83 -1.50
CA SER A 113 -11.19 -13.58 -0.14
C SER A 113 -11.48 -12.13 0.28
N PRO A 114 -12.75 -11.72 0.48
CA PRO A 114 -13.08 -10.32 0.73
C PRO A 114 -12.35 -9.70 1.92
N ARG A 115 -12.27 -10.47 3.02
CA ARG A 115 -11.58 -10.02 4.25
C ARG A 115 -10.07 -9.86 4.02
N SER A 116 -9.42 -10.85 3.42
CA SER A 116 -7.97 -10.79 3.16
C SER A 116 -7.64 -9.66 2.18
N ALA A 117 -8.44 -9.49 1.13
CA ALA A 117 -8.29 -8.41 0.16
C ALA A 117 -8.41 -7.02 0.79
N GLN A 118 -9.34 -6.82 1.72
CA GLN A 118 -9.43 -5.59 2.52
C GLN A 118 -8.15 -5.39 3.35
N ILE A 119 -7.74 -6.40 4.11
CA ILE A 119 -6.59 -6.31 5.03
C ILE A 119 -5.28 -6.04 4.28
N VAL A 120 -5.08 -6.62 3.09
CA VAL A 120 -3.91 -6.34 2.24
C VAL A 120 -3.83 -4.85 1.90
N LEU A 121 -4.95 -4.21 1.53
CA LEU A 121 -4.98 -2.78 1.24
C LEU A 121 -4.75 -1.94 2.51
N ASP A 122 -5.30 -2.36 3.65
CA ASP A 122 -5.07 -1.70 4.95
C ASP A 122 -3.59 -1.74 5.35
N ILE A 123 -2.95 -2.91 5.24
CA ILE A 123 -1.52 -3.09 5.53
C ILE A 123 -0.67 -2.16 4.65
N LEU A 124 -0.93 -2.14 3.34
CA LEU A 124 -0.19 -1.26 2.42
C LEU A 124 -0.42 0.23 2.73
N ALA A 125 -1.64 0.60 3.12
CA ALA A 125 -1.94 1.97 3.49
C ALA A 125 -1.21 2.41 4.77
N ASP A 126 -1.12 1.52 5.77
CA ASP A 126 -0.37 1.77 7.00
C ASP A 126 1.13 1.94 6.72
N HIS A 127 1.71 1.03 5.92
CA HIS A 127 3.11 1.13 5.51
C HIS A 127 3.39 2.36 4.65
N SER A 128 2.43 2.82 3.85
CA SER A 128 2.57 4.06 3.10
C SER A 128 2.71 5.28 4.01
N ARG A 129 1.98 5.34 5.12
CA ARG A 129 2.14 6.43 6.10
C ARG A 129 3.52 6.45 6.71
N VAL A 130 4.05 5.28 7.06
CA VAL A 130 5.41 5.15 7.62
C VAL A 130 6.44 5.58 6.58
N ALA A 131 6.32 5.11 5.34
CA ALA A 131 7.21 5.49 4.25
C ALA A 131 7.27 7.01 4.01
N MET A 132 6.13 7.70 4.20
CA MET A 132 6.07 9.16 4.11
C MET A 132 6.88 9.90 5.16
N LEU A 133 7.12 9.31 6.33
CA LEU A 133 8.02 9.88 7.35
C LEU A 133 9.48 9.89 6.87
N PHE A 134 9.84 9.01 5.94
CA PHE A 134 11.16 8.93 5.33
C PHE A 134 11.26 9.72 4.01
N GLY A 135 10.19 10.45 3.62
CA GLY A 135 10.16 11.26 2.41
C GLY A 135 10.05 10.45 1.11
N ARG A 136 9.68 9.17 1.20
CA ARG A 136 9.58 8.26 0.04
C ARG A 136 8.17 7.66 -0.01
N PRO A 137 7.31 8.13 -0.92
CA PRO A 137 5.93 7.66 -0.98
C PRO A 137 5.82 6.21 -1.47
N LEU A 138 4.94 5.46 -0.81
CA LEU A 138 4.37 4.22 -1.33
C LEU A 138 2.96 4.53 -1.87
N VAL A 139 2.74 4.29 -3.16
CA VAL A 139 1.48 4.47 -3.88
C VAL A 139 0.92 3.10 -4.25
N VAL A 140 -0.39 2.92 -4.13
CA VAL A 140 -1.08 1.67 -4.50
C VAL A 140 -2.16 1.96 -5.54
N LEU A 141 -2.01 1.37 -6.73
CA LEU A 141 -3.01 1.42 -7.79
C LEU A 141 -3.76 0.09 -7.79
N VAL A 142 -5.07 0.12 -7.62
CA VAL A 142 -5.92 -1.07 -7.61
C VAL A 142 -6.84 -1.03 -8.81
N GLN A 143 -6.57 -1.87 -9.80
CA GLN A 143 -7.46 -2.03 -10.93
C GLN A 143 -8.45 -3.18 -10.73
N SER A 144 -9.72 -2.91 -11.03
CA SER A 144 -10.85 -3.84 -10.92
C SER A 144 -11.64 -3.86 -12.23
N ASP A 145 -12.04 -5.04 -12.69
CA ASP A 145 -12.99 -5.17 -13.81
C ASP A 145 -14.45 -4.97 -13.35
N ASP A 146 -14.70 -5.03 -12.04
CA ASP A 146 -15.97 -4.67 -11.40
C ASP A 146 -15.99 -3.15 -11.04
N PRO A 147 -16.82 -2.32 -11.71
CA PRO A 147 -16.94 -0.90 -11.39
C PRO A 147 -17.67 -0.62 -10.06
N ASP A 148 -18.38 -1.63 -9.54
CA ASP A 148 -19.18 -1.53 -8.32
C ASP A 148 -18.45 -2.07 -7.09
N ILE A 149 -17.19 -2.51 -7.22
CA ILE A 149 -16.35 -2.94 -6.10
C ILE A 149 -16.32 -1.86 -5.00
N ARG A 150 -16.46 -2.28 -3.75
CA ARG A 150 -16.39 -1.42 -2.56
C ARG A 150 -15.50 -2.06 -1.50
N PHE A 151 -14.85 -1.19 -0.74
CA PHE A 151 -14.04 -1.52 0.41
C PHE A 151 -14.52 -0.69 1.59
N GLU A 152 -14.32 -1.20 2.81
CA GLU A 152 -14.38 -0.35 3.99
C GLU A 152 -13.27 0.71 3.92
N PRO A 153 -13.36 1.83 4.65
CA PRO A 153 -12.33 2.87 4.64
C PRO A 153 -10.92 2.30 4.87
N VAL A 154 -10.08 2.36 3.84
CA VAL A 154 -8.75 1.75 3.84
C VAL A 154 -7.76 2.58 4.64
N GLY A 155 -7.02 1.91 5.53
CA GLY A 155 -6.07 2.52 6.45
C GLY A 155 -6.75 3.39 7.51
N ALA A 156 -8.03 3.23 7.82
CA ALA A 156 -8.65 4.07 8.85
C ALA A 156 -7.88 3.97 10.19
N SER A 157 -7.31 5.08 10.67
CA SER A 157 -6.59 5.12 11.94
C SER A 157 -7.50 5.64 13.05
N ALA A 158 -7.50 4.96 14.20
CA ALA A 158 -8.17 5.47 15.38
C ALA A 158 -7.41 6.69 15.94
N VAL A 159 -8.11 7.52 16.71
CA VAL A 159 -7.45 8.57 17.48
C VAL A 159 -6.80 7.92 18.69
N HIS A 160 -5.47 8.00 18.75
CA HIS A 160 -4.68 7.47 19.85
C HIS A 160 -4.15 8.59 20.75
N TRP A 161 -3.95 8.26 22.02
CA TRP A 161 -3.14 9.09 22.92
C TRP A 161 -1.69 9.08 22.44
N ASN A 162 -0.95 10.15 22.73
CA ASN A 162 0.49 10.16 22.48
C ASN A 162 1.20 9.07 23.30
N GLU A 163 2.44 8.76 22.92
CA GLU A 163 3.22 7.69 23.51
C GLU A 163 3.45 7.83 25.03
N ALA A 164 3.53 9.05 25.57
CA ALA A 164 3.71 9.24 27.02
C ALA A 164 2.41 8.97 27.80
N GLU A 165 1.26 9.06 27.12
CA GLU A 165 -0.07 9.04 27.71
C GLU A 165 -0.91 7.83 27.28
N TRP A 166 -0.38 6.86 26.52
CA TRP A 166 -1.20 5.75 26.03
C TRP A 166 -1.89 4.96 27.16
N ALA A 167 -1.18 4.74 28.26
CA ALA A 167 -1.70 4.04 29.43
C ALA A 167 -2.62 4.95 30.28
N ASP A 168 -3.80 4.45 30.65
CA ASP A 168 -4.75 5.16 31.52
C ASP A 168 -4.12 5.64 32.85
N ALA A 169 -3.18 4.86 33.39
CA ALA A 169 -2.47 5.17 34.62
C ALA A 169 -1.53 6.38 34.50
N GLY A 170 -0.99 6.64 33.30
CA GLY A 170 -0.12 7.79 33.02
C GLY A 170 -0.87 9.10 32.77
N ARG A 171 -2.18 9.04 32.48
CA ARG A 171 -3.02 10.19 32.14
C ARG A 171 -3.74 10.85 33.31
N ARG A 172 -3.81 10.18 34.46
CA ARG A 172 -4.59 10.69 35.60
C ARG A 172 -3.63 11.32 36.61
N PRO A 173 -3.80 12.60 36.98
CA PRO A 173 -3.08 13.16 38.11
C PRO A 173 -3.36 12.28 39.34
N GLY A 174 -2.33 11.93 40.09
CA GLY A 174 -2.46 11.13 41.32
C GLY A 174 -3.53 11.75 42.22
N LYS A 175 -4.42 10.92 42.77
CA LYS A 175 -5.43 11.39 43.74
C LYS A 175 -4.70 12.11 44.87
N ALA A 176 -4.87 13.43 44.94
CA ALA A 176 -4.48 14.24 46.10
C ALA A 176 -5.29 13.82 47.34
#